data_AF-A0A392PGW6-F1
#
_entry.id   AF-A0A392PGW6-F1
#
_cell.length_a   1.000
_cell.length_b   1.000
_cell.length_c   1.000
_cell.angle_alpha   90.00
_cell.angle_beta   90.00
_cell.angle_gamma   90.00
#
_symmetry.space_group_name_H-M   'P 1'
#
loop_
_entity.id
_entity.type
_entity.pdbx_description
1 polymer ?
#
loop_
_entity_poly.entity_id
_entity_poly.type
_entity_poly.pdbx_seq_one_letter_code
_entity_poly.pdbx_strand_id
1 'polypeptide(L)'
;SNVNAYINMICDTLKNSIPKAVVYCQVREAKRSLLNRFYVQVGRKEKEQLGTMLDEDPALMEKRLQLAKRLELYKQARDDIDSVAWK
;
A
#
# COMPACT_ATOMS: atom_id res chain seq x y z
N SER A 1 -10.02 -12.39 51.72
CA SER A 1 -9.55 -13.78 51.51
C SER A 1 -8.31 -13.79 50.65
N ASN A 2 -7.31 -14.60 51.01
CA ASN A 2 -6.04 -14.78 50.26
C ASN A 2 -6.26 -15.14 48.79
N VAL A 3 -7.39 -15.81 48.50
CA VAL A 3 -7.83 -16.14 47.14
C VAL A 3 -8.06 -14.88 46.28
N ASN A 4 -8.73 -13.84 46.80
CA ASN A 4 -8.96 -12.61 46.04
C ASN A 4 -7.67 -11.85 45.75
N ALA A 5 -6.73 -11.83 46.70
CA ALA A 5 -5.42 -11.22 46.49
C ALA A 5 -4.63 -11.94 45.38
N TYR A 6 -4.68 -13.28 45.37
CA TYR A 6 -4.05 -14.09 44.33
C TYR A 6 -4.69 -13.88 42.95
N ILE A 7 -6.03 -13.83 42.89
CA ILE A 7 -6.76 -13.54 41.64
C ILE A 7 -6.35 -12.17 41.09
N ASN A 8 -6.29 -11.14 41.93
CA ASN A 8 -5.88 -9.80 41.50
C ASN A 8 -4.44 -9.78 40.96
N MET A 9 -3.50 -10.46 41.64
CA MET A 9 -2.11 -10.58 41.18
C MET A 9 -2.01 -11.26 39.80
N ILE A 10 -2.79 -12.32 39.56
CA ILE A 10 -2.84 -12.98 38.26
C ILE A 10 -3.43 -12.04 37.21
N CYS A 11 -4.56 -11.38 37.51
CA CYS A 11 -5.19 -10.45 36.58
C CYS A 11 -4.22 -9.33 36.16
N ASP A 12 -3.44 -8.79 37.10
CA ASP A 12 -2.44 -7.76 36.81
C ASP A 12 -1.27 -8.29 35.95
N THR A 13 -0.92 -9.56 36.14
CA THR A 13 0.07 -10.23 35.29
C THR A 13 -0.48 -10.45 33.87
N LEU A 14 -1.72 -10.95 33.74
CA LEU A 14 -2.38 -11.24 32.46
C LEU A 14 -2.63 -9.98 31.64
N LYS A 15 -3.00 -8.86 32.30
CA LYS A 15 -3.15 -7.54 31.65
C LYS A 15 -1.90 -7.14 30.85
N ASN A 16 -0.73 -7.55 31.31
CA ASN A 16 0.54 -7.24 30.66
C ASN A 16 1.02 -8.35 29.72
N SER A 17 0.83 -9.63 30.08
CA SER A 17 1.38 -10.75 29.31
C SER A 17 0.56 -11.08 28.06
N ILE A 18 -0.77 -10.98 28.11
CA ILE A 18 -1.64 -11.31 26.98
C ILE A 18 -1.39 -10.37 25.79
N PRO A 19 -1.39 -9.02 25.94
CA PRO A 19 -1.13 -8.14 24.81
C PRO A 19 0.28 -8.35 24.23
N LYS A 20 1.28 -8.62 25.08
CA LYS A 20 2.65 -8.93 24.63
C LYS A 20 2.70 -10.21 23.81
N ALA A 21 2.01 -11.26 24.25
CA ALA A 21 1.90 -12.52 23.51
C ALA A 21 1.20 -12.32 22.16
N VAL A 22 0.09 -11.55 22.13
CA VAL A 22 -0.63 -11.21 20.90
C VAL A 22 0.27 -10.45 19.92
N VAL A 23 0.96 -9.41 20.38
CA VAL A 23 1.88 -8.64 19.53
C VAL A 23 3.02 -9.52 19.01
N TYR A 24 3.61 -10.35 19.87
CA TYR A 24 4.72 -11.21 19.48
C TYR A 24 4.30 -12.29 18.47
N CYS A 25 3.23 -13.02 18.75
CA CYS A 25 2.82 -14.17 17.95
C CYS A 25 2.01 -13.80 16.71
N GLN A 26 1.23 -12.71 16.76
CA GLN A 26 0.31 -12.36 15.67
C GLN A 26 0.85 -11.16 14.90
N VAL A 27 1.08 -10.02 15.56
CA VAL A 27 1.41 -8.77 14.84
C VAL A 27 2.80 -8.84 14.21
N ARG A 28 3.80 -9.25 15.00
CA ARG A 28 5.20 -9.33 14.54
C ARG A 28 5.36 -10.39 13.45
N GLU A 29 4.75 -11.56 13.62
CA GLU A 29 4.79 -12.63 12.61
C GLU A 29 3.97 -12.28 11.36
N ALA A 30 2.81 -11.64 11.48
CA ALA A 30 2.07 -11.13 10.33
C ALA A 30 2.90 -10.12 9.54
N LYS A 31 3.56 -9.16 10.22
CA LYS A 31 4.47 -8.21 9.55
C LYS A 31 5.61 -8.91 8.80
N ARG A 32 6.25 -9.91 9.43
CA ARG A 32 7.35 -10.67 8.83
C ARG A 32 6.90 -11.51 7.64
N SER A 33 5.77 -12.20 7.79
CA SER A 33 5.23 -13.11 6.78
C SER A 33 4.59 -12.39 5.60
N LEU A 34 4.09 -11.16 5.78
CA LEU A 34 3.40 -10.42 4.73
C LEU A 34 4.26 -10.25 3.48
N LEU A 35 5.48 -9.71 3.62
CA LEU A 35 6.40 -9.50 2.50
C LEU A 35 6.86 -10.83 1.89
N ASN A 36 7.20 -11.82 2.72
CA ASN A 36 7.61 -13.13 2.24
C ASN A 36 6.49 -13.78 1.41
N ARG A 37 5.25 -13.73 1.89
CA ARG A 37 4.09 -14.28 1.18
C ARG A 37 3.80 -13.50 -0.09
N PHE A 38 3.93 -12.17 -0.07
CA PHE A 38 3.80 -11.32 -1.25
C PHE A 38 4.82 -11.72 -2.33
N TYR A 39 6.11 -11.80 -2.00
CA TYR A 39 7.14 -12.17 -2.97
C TYR A 39 6.96 -13.57 -3.53
N VAL A 40 6.60 -14.55 -2.68
CA VAL A 40 6.32 -15.92 -3.14
C VAL A 40 5.09 -15.97 -4.05
N GLN A 41 4.02 -15.23 -3.73
CA GLN A 41 2.81 -15.19 -4.56
C GLN A 41 3.05 -14.50 -5.90
N VAL A 42 3.77 -13.37 -5.91
CA VAL A 42 4.08 -12.64 -7.15
C VAL A 42 5.07 -13.42 -8.01
N GLY A 43 6.13 -14.00 -7.41
CA GLY A 43 7.15 -14.75 -8.15
C GLY A 43 6.65 -16.06 -8.76
N ARG A 44 5.52 -16.60 -8.29
CA ARG A 44 4.87 -17.79 -8.86
C ARG A 44 3.90 -17.48 -10.00
N LYS A 45 3.56 -16.21 -10.24
CA LYS A 45 2.59 -15.83 -11.28
C LYS A 45 3.24 -15.83 -12.65
N GLU A 46 2.51 -16.36 -13.62
CA GLU A 46 2.90 -16.30 -15.02
C GLU A 46 2.72 -14.89 -15.59
N LYS A 47 3.37 -14.63 -16.73
CA LYS A 47 3.39 -13.31 -17.36
C LYS A 47 1.99 -12.74 -17.60
N GLU A 48 1.04 -13.56 -18.03
CA GLU A 48 -0.34 -13.14 -18.31
C GLU A 48 -1.05 -12.68 -17.03
N GLN A 49 -0.92 -13.45 -15.94
CA GLN A 49 -1.52 -13.11 -14.65
C GLN A 49 -0.90 -11.85 -14.04
N LEU A 50 0.40 -11.65 -14.24
CA LEU A 50 1.07 -10.40 -13.86
C LEU A 50 0.58 -9.23 -14.71
N GLY A 51 0.37 -9.44 -16.01
CA GLY A 51 -0.24 -8.45 -16.91
C GLY A 51 -1.59 -7.98 -16.37
N THR A 52 -2.50 -8.92 -16.06
CA THR A 52 -3.83 -8.58 -15.52
C THR A 52 -3.77 -7.84 -14.18
N MET A 53 -2.79 -8.15 -13.32
CA MET A 53 -2.61 -7.40 -12.06
C MET A 53 -2.11 -5.97 -12.27
N LEU A 54 -1.49 -5.69 -13.41
CA LEU A 54 -0.94 -4.39 -13.78
C LEU A 54 -1.87 -3.59 -14.71
N ASP A 55 -2.96 -4.19 -15.18
CA ASP A 55 -3.95 -3.50 -16.00
C ASP A 55 -4.52 -2.31 -15.23
N GLU A 56 -4.43 -1.13 -15.84
CA GLU A 56 -4.95 0.11 -15.27
C GLU A 56 -6.48 0.16 -15.40
N ASP A 57 -7.14 0.84 -14.45
CA ASP A 57 -8.55 1.16 -14.55
C ASP A 57 -8.82 1.97 -15.85
N PRO A 58 -9.79 1.58 -16.69
CA PRO A 58 -10.10 2.28 -17.94
C PRO A 58 -10.39 3.78 -17.76
N ALA A 59 -11.02 4.19 -16.66
CA ALA A 59 -11.30 5.59 -16.37
C ALA A 59 -10.02 6.37 -16.06
N LEU A 60 -9.04 5.72 -15.41
CA LEU A 60 -7.73 6.32 -15.13
C LEU A 60 -6.91 6.44 -16.43
N MET A 61 -6.98 5.43 -17.29
CA MET A 61 -6.35 5.45 -18.61
C MET A 61 -6.91 6.58 -19.48
N GLU A 62 -8.23 6.75 -19.54
CA GLU A 62 -8.88 7.82 -20.30
C GLU A 62 -8.48 9.20 -19.74
N LYS A 63 -8.51 9.38 -18.42
CA LYS A 63 -8.08 10.62 -17.78
C LYS A 63 -6.62 10.95 -18.09
N ARG A 64 -5.73 9.96 -18.08
CA ARG A 64 -4.32 10.14 -18.47
C ARG A 64 -4.20 10.62 -19.92
N LEU A 65 -4.97 10.05 -20.85
CA LEU A 65 -4.99 10.46 -22.26
C LEU A 65 -5.51 11.88 -22.46
N GLN A 66 -6.60 12.26 -21.79
CA GLN A 66 -7.15 13.61 -21.85
C GLN A 66 -6.14 14.65 -21.33
N LEU A 67 -5.47 14.36 -20.22
CA LEU A 67 -4.43 15.22 -19.66
C LEU A 67 -3.22 15.33 -20.58
N ALA A 68 -2.79 14.23 -21.20
CA ALA A 68 -1.69 14.24 -22.17
C ALA A 68 -2.02 15.12 -23.38
N LYS A 69 -3.24 15.01 -23.93
CA LYS A 69 -3.71 15.86 -25.03
C LYS A 69 -3.74 17.34 -24.62
N ARG A 70 -4.25 17.64 -23.42
CA ARG A 70 -4.28 19.02 -22.91
C ARG A 70 -2.88 19.59 -22.72
N LEU A 71 -1.94 18.77 -22.25
CA LEU A 71 -0.53 19.16 -22.10
C LEU A 71 0.11 19.48 -23.46
N GLU A 72 -0.16 18.67 -24.49
CA GLU A 72 0.33 18.91 -25.84
C GLU A 72 -0.18 20.25 -26.40
N LEU A 73 -1.47 20.54 -26.21
CA LEU A 73 -2.04 21.83 -26.61
C LEU A 73 -1.40 23.01 -25.87
N TYR A 74 -1.11 22.88 -24.58
CA TYR A 74 -0.42 23.92 -23.82
C TYR A 74 1.04 24.11 -24.24
N LYS A 75 1.73 23.04 -24.67
CA LYS A 75 3.07 23.16 -25.24
C LYS A 75 3.04 23.90 -26.58
N GLN A 76 2.11 23.56 -27.46
CA GLN A 76 1.95 24.27 -28.73
C GLN A 76 1.66 25.75 -28.51
N ALA A 77 0.70 26.08 -27.64
CA ALA A 77 0.39 27.47 -27.33
C ALA A 77 1.58 28.23 -26.74
N ARG A 78 2.41 27.56 -25.93
CA ARG A 78 3.66 28.14 -25.42
C ARG A 78 4.65 28.40 -26.56
N ASP A 79 4.87 27.43 -27.43
CA ASP A 79 5.81 27.54 -28.56
C ASP A 79 5.37 28.66 -29.52
N ASP A 80 4.06 28.81 -29.73
CA ASP A 80 3.48 29.90 -30.52
C ASP A 80 3.75 31.28 -29.87
N ILE A 81 3.57 31.41 -28.54
CA ILE A 81 3.90 32.64 -27.80
C ILE A 81 5.40 32.94 -27.90
N ASP A 82 6.25 31.94 -27.66
CA ASP A 82 7.71 32.08 -27.74
C ASP A 82 8.14 32.51 -29.16
N SER A 83 7.47 32.03 -30.22
CA SER A 83 7.77 32.42 -31.61
C SER A 83 7.50 33.90 -31.93
N VAL A 84 6.60 34.54 -31.18
CA VAL A 84 6.22 35.96 -31.36
C VAL A 84 7.00 36.86 -30.42
N ALA A 85 7.32 36.39 -29.20
CA ALA A 85 7.99 37.19 -28.18
C ALA A 85 9.46 37.54 -28.48
N TRP A 86 10.10 36.80 -29.39
CA TRP A 86 11.51 37.00 -29.79
C TRP A 86 11.68 37.55 -31.22
N LYS A 87 10.63 38.17 -31.78
CA LYS A 87 10.72 39.09 -32.93
C LYS A 87 10.58 40.53 -32.45
#